data_AF-A0A453JEI7-F1
#
_entry.id   AF-A0A453JEI7-F1
#
_cell.length_a   1.000
_cell.length_b   1.000
_cell.length_c   1.000
_cell.angle_alpha   90.00
_cell.angle_beta   90.00
_cell.angle_gamma   90.00
#
_symmetry.space_group_name_H-M   'P 1'
#
loop_
_entity.id
_entity.type
_entity.pdbx_description
1 polymer ?
#
loop_
_entity_poly.entity_id
_entity_poly.type
_entity_poly.pdbx_seq_one_letter_code
_entity_poly.pdbx_strand_id
1 'polypeptide(L)'
;LARNYPRGYKELRGSFFRTHGPQDTMHWFSDHGVELKTEEDGRVFPVTDNSASVVDCLLNEARRLGVSLQAGKSVSGASVDANGKFVVKVEKRTIDFVDYISANYVLVATGSSQQGYSFAAQHGHSIIPPVPSLFTFKIADKRLADLSGVSFTRVTAKLMLDGIQKSAPELTQTGPMLVTHWGLSGPVVLRLSAWGARELYQDKYQAKLVVDFIPDIHIEDVKRILFQHKDQHNILFYLSCWGALT
;
A
#
# COMPACT_ATOMS: atom_id res chain seq x y z
N LEU A 1 2.02 1.12 -16.26
CA LEU A 1 2.77 1.25 -15.00
C LEU A 1 2.40 2.50 -14.19
N ALA A 2 2.74 3.72 -14.60
CA ALA A 2 2.46 4.93 -13.79
C ALA A 2 0.97 5.12 -13.43
N ARG A 3 0.04 4.68 -14.30
CA ARG A 3 -1.41 4.70 -14.04
C ARG A 3 -1.85 3.81 -12.86
N ASN A 4 -1.00 2.91 -12.38
CA ASN A 4 -1.27 2.08 -11.21
C ASN A 4 -1.11 2.86 -9.89
N TYR A 5 -0.61 4.09 -9.96
CA TYR A 5 -0.45 4.98 -8.80
C TYR A 5 -1.59 6.00 -8.79
N PRO A 6 -2.50 5.98 -7.79
CA PRO A 6 -3.64 6.89 -7.74
C PRO A 6 -3.21 8.36 -7.64
N ARG A 7 -2.01 8.62 -7.11
CA ARG A 7 -1.43 9.95 -6.89
C ARG A 7 0.04 9.90 -7.28
N GLY A 8 0.57 11.00 -7.83
CA GLY A 8 1.96 11.08 -8.28
C GLY A 8 2.23 10.46 -9.66
N TYR A 9 1.19 10.01 -10.40
CA TYR A 9 1.41 9.31 -11.66
C TYR A 9 2.09 10.18 -12.72
N LYS A 10 1.83 11.50 -12.77
CA LYS A 10 2.43 12.40 -13.77
C LYS A 10 3.92 12.52 -13.54
N GLU A 11 4.30 12.70 -12.28
CA GLU A 11 5.66 12.84 -11.78
C GLU A 11 6.46 11.55 -12.01
N LEU A 12 5.83 10.39 -11.79
CA LEU A 12 6.46 9.07 -11.98
C LEU A 12 6.69 8.68 -13.45
N ARG A 13 6.03 9.33 -14.42
CA ARG A 13 6.21 8.99 -15.85
C ARG A 13 7.65 9.21 -16.31
N GLY A 14 8.31 10.27 -15.87
CA GLY A 14 9.69 10.56 -16.25
C GLY A 14 10.62 9.46 -15.74
N SER A 15 10.57 9.18 -14.44
CA SER A 15 11.38 8.15 -13.80
C SER A 15 11.19 6.78 -14.47
N PHE A 16 9.95 6.29 -14.53
CA PHE A 16 9.68 4.92 -14.99
C PHE A 16 9.91 4.65 -16.48
N PHE A 17 9.84 5.67 -17.34
CA PHE A 17 9.85 5.46 -18.79
C PHE A 17 10.99 6.16 -19.53
N ARG A 18 11.75 7.05 -18.86
CA ARG A 18 12.84 7.79 -19.50
C ARG A 18 14.19 7.59 -18.83
N THR A 19 14.23 7.32 -17.53
CA THR A 19 15.48 7.32 -16.78
C THR A 19 15.84 5.94 -16.22
N HIS A 20 14.94 5.34 -15.42
CA HIS A 20 15.21 4.07 -14.75
C HIS A 20 13.87 3.40 -14.37
N GLY A 21 13.44 2.44 -15.19
CA GLY A 21 12.20 1.68 -15.02
C GLY A 21 12.38 0.40 -14.20
N PRO A 22 11.29 -0.36 -13.98
CA PRO A 22 11.36 -1.60 -13.18
C PRO A 22 12.34 -2.63 -13.72
N GLN A 23 12.44 -2.79 -15.05
CA GLN A 23 13.39 -3.74 -15.64
C GLN A 23 14.83 -3.32 -15.39
N ASP A 24 15.13 -2.02 -15.44
CA ASP A 24 16.47 -1.50 -15.10
C ASP A 24 16.79 -1.77 -13.63
N THR A 25 15.81 -1.62 -12.73
CA THR A 25 15.95 -1.95 -11.31
C THR A 25 16.20 -3.45 -11.10
N MET A 26 15.45 -4.31 -11.80
CA MET A 26 15.61 -5.76 -11.72
C MET A 26 16.98 -6.22 -12.22
N HIS A 27 17.44 -5.69 -13.36
CA HIS A 27 18.78 -5.96 -13.88
C HIS A 27 19.85 -5.46 -12.91
N TRP A 28 19.71 -4.25 -12.38
CA TRP A 28 20.66 -3.71 -11.42
C TRP A 28 20.83 -4.62 -10.20
N PHE A 29 19.75 -5.09 -9.58
CA PHE A 29 19.86 -6.02 -8.46
C PHE A 29 20.49 -7.36 -8.86
N SER A 30 20.13 -7.88 -10.03
CA SER A 30 20.69 -9.14 -10.55
C SER A 30 22.20 -9.01 -10.80
N ASP A 31 22.65 -7.89 -11.39
CA ASP A 31 24.05 -7.57 -11.65
C ASP A 31 24.86 -7.38 -10.35
N HIS A 32 24.19 -7.06 -9.25
CA HIS A 32 24.79 -6.91 -7.92
C HIS A 32 24.57 -8.15 -7.02
N GLY A 33 24.20 -9.29 -7.63
CA GLY A 33 24.17 -10.59 -6.96
C GLY A 33 22.89 -10.89 -6.17
N VAL A 34 21.82 -10.11 -6.35
CA VAL A 34 20.50 -10.41 -5.78
C VAL A 34 19.64 -11.07 -6.86
N GLU A 35 19.54 -12.40 -6.79
CA GLU A 35 18.63 -13.15 -7.67
C GLU A 35 17.17 -12.83 -7.36
N LEU A 36 16.38 -12.57 -8.40
CA LEU A 36 14.99 -12.14 -8.29
C LEU A 36 14.04 -13.18 -8.89
N LYS A 37 12.86 -13.31 -8.28
CA LYS A 37 11.71 -14.04 -8.80
C LYS A 37 10.52 -13.11 -8.97
N THR A 38 9.69 -13.41 -9.97
CA THR A 38 8.43 -12.70 -10.22
C THR A 38 7.27 -13.64 -9.89
N GLU A 39 6.37 -13.21 -9.01
CA GLU A 39 5.15 -13.94 -8.69
C GLU A 39 4.08 -13.76 -9.77
N GLU A 40 3.03 -14.59 -9.76
CA GLU A 40 1.95 -14.58 -10.77
C GLU A 40 1.25 -13.23 -10.91
N ASP A 41 1.21 -12.42 -9.86
CA ASP A 41 0.62 -11.09 -9.86
C ASP A 41 1.58 -9.97 -10.30
N GLY A 42 2.80 -10.34 -10.74
CA GLY A 42 3.81 -9.43 -11.27
C GLY A 42 4.66 -8.73 -10.20
N ARG A 43 4.48 -9.05 -8.91
CA ARG A 43 5.39 -8.59 -7.86
C ARG A 43 6.74 -9.30 -7.96
N VAL A 44 7.80 -8.56 -7.67
CA VAL A 44 9.18 -9.07 -7.76
C VAL A 44 9.77 -9.12 -6.36
N PHE A 45 10.35 -10.26 -6.01
CA PHE A 45 10.96 -10.53 -4.71
C PHE A 45 12.36 -11.12 -4.88
N PRO A 46 13.26 -10.96 -3.90
CA PRO A 46 14.47 -11.76 -3.89
C PRO A 46 14.10 -13.24 -3.77
N VAL A 47 14.82 -14.12 -4.48
CA VAL A 47 14.60 -15.58 -4.41
C VAL A 47 14.72 -16.08 -2.96
N THR A 48 15.54 -15.41 -2.15
CA THR A 48 15.78 -15.72 -0.73
C THR A 48 14.59 -15.43 0.20
N ASP A 49 13.53 -14.76 -0.28
CA ASP A 49 12.39 -14.28 0.53
C ASP A 49 12.79 -13.49 1.80
N ASN A 50 13.94 -12.82 1.73
CA ASN A 50 14.50 -12.06 2.85
C ASN A 50 14.83 -10.63 2.41
N SER A 51 14.25 -9.64 3.10
CA SER A 51 14.50 -8.22 2.84
C SER A 51 15.96 -7.82 3.09
N ALA A 52 16.68 -8.54 3.95
CA ALA A 52 18.10 -8.30 4.22
C ALA A 52 18.95 -8.41 2.94
N SER A 53 18.63 -9.32 2.02
CA SER A 53 19.36 -9.47 0.75
C SER A 53 19.38 -8.18 -0.07
N VAL A 54 18.26 -7.44 -0.10
CA VAL A 54 18.13 -6.15 -0.78
C VAL A 54 18.87 -5.05 -0.02
N VAL A 55 18.72 -5.02 1.31
CA VAL A 55 19.36 -4.00 2.18
C VAL A 55 20.87 -4.13 2.12
N ASP A 56 21.41 -5.33 2.28
CA ASP A 56 22.84 -5.60 2.29
C ASP A 56 23.46 -5.28 0.93
N CYS A 57 22.80 -5.62 -0.18
CA CYS A 57 23.22 -5.24 -1.53
C CYS A 57 23.40 -3.72 -1.64
N LEU A 58 22.39 -2.93 -1.25
CA LEU A 58 22.44 -1.47 -1.34
C LEU A 58 23.52 -0.87 -0.42
N LEU A 59 23.67 -1.39 0.80
CA LEU A 59 24.69 -0.93 1.75
C LEU A 59 26.11 -1.29 1.32
N ASN A 60 26.30 -2.48 0.74
CA ASN A 60 27.58 -2.92 0.19
C ASN A 60 27.99 -2.04 -0.98
N GLU A 61 27.04 -1.74 -1.87
CA GLU A 61 27.31 -0.92 -3.04
C GLU A 61 27.60 0.54 -2.67
N ALA A 62 26.85 1.10 -1.71
CA ALA A 62 27.15 2.41 -1.15
C ALA A 62 28.57 2.46 -0.57
N ARG A 63 28.98 1.44 0.21
CA ARG A 63 30.35 1.34 0.74
C ARG A 63 31.39 1.21 -0.37
N ARG A 64 31.14 0.38 -1.39
CA ARG A 64 32.04 0.16 -2.53
C ARG A 64 32.31 1.46 -3.29
N LEU A 65 31.29 2.30 -3.45
CA LEU A 65 31.38 3.59 -4.13
C LEU A 65 31.90 4.73 -3.23
N GLY A 66 32.26 4.44 -1.97
CA GLY A 66 32.78 5.44 -1.04
C GLY A 66 31.73 6.40 -0.46
N VAL A 67 30.45 6.02 -0.49
CA VAL A 67 29.37 6.80 0.14
C VAL A 67 29.51 6.75 1.66
N SER A 68 29.65 7.91 2.29
CA SER A 68 29.70 8.03 3.76
C SER A 68 28.28 7.95 4.35
N LEU A 69 27.93 6.82 4.95
CA LEU A 69 26.67 6.64 5.67
C LEU A 69 26.79 7.04 7.15
N GLN A 70 25.94 7.97 7.59
CA GLN A 70 25.91 8.41 9.00
C GLN A 70 24.54 8.14 9.63
N ALA A 71 24.42 6.99 10.28
CA ALA A 71 23.19 6.59 10.98
C ALA A 71 23.09 7.20 12.39
N GLY A 72 21.86 7.25 12.93
CA GLY A 72 21.60 7.75 14.29
C GLY A 72 21.77 9.26 14.46
N LYS A 73 21.87 10.01 13.35
CA LYS A 73 21.84 11.47 13.31
C LYS A 73 20.53 11.95 12.71
N SER A 74 19.91 12.96 13.32
CA SER A 74 18.70 13.61 12.82
C SER A 74 19.06 14.93 12.14
N VAL A 75 18.49 15.18 10.96
CA VAL A 75 18.57 16.50 10.29
C VAL A 75 17.54 17.42 10.94
N SER A 76 18.00 18.48 11.62
CA SER A 76 17.13 19.41 12.34
C SER A 76 16.89 20.73 11.60
N GLY A 77 17.62 20.99 10.51
CA GLY A 77 17.39 22.12 9.62
C GLY A 77 18.37 22.17 8.45
N ALA A 78 18.07 22.99 7.46
CA ALA A 78 19.06 23.46 6.50
C ALA A 78 18.81 24.92 6.14
N SER A 79 19.89 25.60 5.77
CA SER A 79 19.87 26.93 5.18
C SER A 79 20.74 26.94 3.93
N VAL A 80 20.68 28.03 3.17
CA VAL A 80 21.57 28.27 2.04
C VAL A 80 22.53 29.41 2.42
N ASP A 81 23.83 29.20 2.22
CA ASP A 81 24.86 30.20 2.50
C ASP A 81 24.96 31.27 1.40
N ALA A 82 25.83 32.26 1.60
CA ALA A 82 26.04 33.35 0.64
C ALA A 82 26.58 32.87 -0.73
N ASN A 83 27.16 31.67 -0.80
CA ASN A 83 27.68 31.08 -2.02
C ASN A 83 26.66 30.14 -2.69
N GLY A 84 25.44 30.06 -2.16
CA GLY A 84 24.39 29.19 -2.70
C GLY A 84 24.51 27.72 -2.29
N LYS A 85 25.37 27.37 -1.33
CA LYS A 85 25.49 25.99 -0.82
C LYS A 85 24.51 25.74 0.31
N PHE A 86 24.02 24.52 0.40
CA PHE A 86 23.26 24.07 1.56
C PHE A 86 24.19 23.91 2.77
N VAL A 87 23.71 24.34 3.93
CA VAL A 87 24.29 24.08 5.24
C VAL A 87 23.27 23.31 6.05
N VAL A 88 23.48 22.01 6.20
CA VAL A 88 22.55 21.08 6.85
C VAL A 88 22.97 20.88 8.30
N LYS A 89 22.09 21.26 9.23
CA LYS A 89 22.27 21.02 10.67
C LYS A 89 21.89 19.58 11.00
N VAL A 90 22.82 18.85 11.59
CA VAL A 90 22.63 17.47 12.04
C VAL A 90 22.88 17.36 13.54
N GLU A 91 22.05 16.56 14.21
CA GLU A 91 22.07 16.41 15.66
C GLU A 91 22.08 14.93 16.06
N LYS A 92 22.73 14.60 17.17
CA LYS A 92 22.64 13.29 17.82
C LYS A 92 22.24 13.47 19.28
N ARG A 93 20.94 13.39 19.53
CA ARG A 93 20.31 13.70 20.83
C ARG A 93 20.87 12.89 22.00
N THR A 94 21.35 11.68 21.76
CA THR A 94 21.88 10.81 22.83
C THR A 94 23.15 11.35 23.48
N ILE A 95 23.87 12.27 22.84
CA ILE A 95 25.18 12.77 23.29
C ILE A 95 25.32 14.30 23.14
N ASP A 96 24.21 15.03 23.06
CA ASP A 96 24.19 16.50 22.88
C ASP A 96 25.17 17.02 21.81
N PHE A 97 25.14 16.36 20.64
CA PHE A 97 26.04 16.66 19.52
C PHE A 97 25.29 17.44 18.43
N VAL A 98 25.93 18.50 17.94
CA VAL A 98 25.49 19.31 16.79
C VAL A 98 26.63 19.47 15.81
N ASP A 99 26.33 19.29 14.52
CA ASP A 99 27.28 19.42 13.42
C ASP A 99 26.60 20.02 12.19
N TYR A 100 27.39 20.56 11.27
CA TYR A 100 26.93 21.28 10.08
C TYR A 100 27.63 20.74 8.84
N ILE A 101 26.84 20.21 7.92
CA ILE A 101 27.32 19.62 6.67
C ILE A 101 27.07 20.58 5.52
N SER A 102 28.13 21.00 4.83
CA SER A 102 28.01 21.78 3.60
C SER A 102 27.80 20.86 2.39
N ALA A 103 26.82 21.17 1.54
CA ALA A 103 26.51 20.40 0.35
C ALA A 103 26.10 21.30 -0.83
N ASN A 104 26.46 20.90 -2.05
CA ASN A 104 25.98 21.59 -3.26
C ASN A 104 24.52 21.24 -3.58
N TYR A 105 24.11 20.01 -3.24
CA TYR A 105 22.78 19.49 -3.48
C TYR A 105 22.29 18.71 -2.26
N VAL A 106 20.99 18.76 -1.99
CA VAL A 106 20.34 17.97 -0.95
C VAL A 106 19.27 17.11 -1.59
N LEU A 107 19.38 15.80 -1.42
CA LEU A 107 18.33 14.85 -1.78
C LEU A 107 17.60 14.44 -0.50
N VAL A 108 16.29 14.63 -0.49
CA VAL A 108 15.44 14.42 0.69
C VAL A 108 14.71 13.09 0.56
N ALA A 109 15.00 12.14 1.44
CA ALA A 109 14.36 10.82 1.51
C ALA A 109 13.88 10.55 2.94
N THR A 110 12.69 11.06 3.29
CA THR A 110 12.27 11.20 4.70
C THR A 110 11.38 10.07 5.21
N GLY A 111 11.01 9.13 4.36
CA GLY A 111 10.02 8.10 4.68
C GLY A 111 8.74 8.75 5.22
N SER A 112 8.26 8.29 6.38
CA SER A 112 7.08 8.81 7.07
C SER A 112 7.34 9.96 8.04
N SER A 113 8.57 10.48 8.13
CA SER A 113 8.93 11.50 9.12
C SER A 113 8.34 12.88 8.78
N GLN A 114 7.63 13.49 9.73
CA GLN A 114 7.07 14.84 9.59
C GLN A 114 8.15 15.92 9.37
N GLN A 115 9.37 15.68 9.88
CA GLN A 115 10.51 16.61 9.72
C GLN A 115 10.83 16.83 8.24
N GLY A 116 10.62 15.82 7.39
CA GLY A 116 10.80 15.92 5.95
C GLY A 116 9.87 16.93 5.28
N TYR A 117 8.60 16.94 5.68
CA TYR A 117 7.62 17.88 5.17
C TYR A 117 7.93 19.31 5.63
N SER A 118 8.32 19.48 6.90
CA SER A 118 8.77 20.77 7.41
C SER A 118 10.00 21.29 6.65
N PHE A 119 10.97 20.41 6.38
CA PHE A 119 12.16 20.74 5.60
C PHE A 119 11.81 21.21 4.19
N ALA A 120 10.95 20.47 3.48
CA ALA A 120 10.51 20.84 2.14
C ALA A 120 9.73 22.17 2.12
N ALA A 121 8.83 22.39 3.10
CA ALA A 121 8.08 23.64 3.22
C ALA A 121 8.98 24.85 3.46
N GLN A 122 10.00 24.72 4.32
CA GLN A 122 10.97 25.78 4.58
C GLN A 122 11.75 26.21 3.32
N HIS A 123 11.88 25.31 2.35
CA HIS A 123 12.54 25.57 1.07
C HIS A 123 11.55 25.88 -0.06
N GLY A 124 10.32 26.30 0.28
CA GLY A 124 9.34 26.84 -0.67
C GLY A 124 8.46 25.80 -1.37
N HIS A 125 8.54 24.51 -1.00
CA HIS A 125 7.66 23.50 -1.57
C HIS A 125 6.28 23.52 -0.91
N SER A 126 5.24 23.27 -1.72
CA SER A 126 3.89 23.02 -1.20
C SER A 126 3.76 21.59 -0.69
N ILE A 127 3.22 21.42 0.51
CA ILE A 127 2.94 20.10 1.08
C ILE A 127 1.47 19.77 0.87
N ILE A 128 1.21 18.69 0.13
CA ILE A 128 -0.12 18.09 0.06
C ILE A 128 -0.32 17.29 1.36
N PRO A 129 -1.32 17.61 2.21
CA PRO A 129 -1.49 16.94 3.50
C PRO A 129 -1.56 15.42 3.33
N PRO A 130 -0.73 14.61 4.00
CA PRO A 130 -0.79 13.16 3.84
C PRO A 130 -2.09 12.59 4.44
N VAL A 131 -2.60 11.52 3.84
CA VAL A 131 -3.69 10.70 4.41
C VAL A 131 -3.29 9.23 4.39
N PRO A 132 -3.79 8.40 5.32
CA PRO A 132 -3.57 6.96 5.29
C PRO A 132 -3.94 6.33 3.94
N SER A 133 -3.16 5.34 3.54
CA SER A 133 -3.31 4.57 2.30
C SER A 133 -2.72 3.18 2.54
N LEU A 134 -3.16 2.18 1.76
CA LEU A 134 -2.72 0.78 1.92
C LEU A 134 -2.99 0.23 3.33
N PHE A 135 -4.21 0.45 3.82
CA PHE A 135 -4.68 -0.04 5.13
C PHE A 135 -5.83 -1.04 4.99
N THR A 136 -6.03 -1.84 6.04
CA THR A 136 -7.13 -2.81 6.14
C THR A 136 -8.42 -2.13 6.55
N PHE A 137 -9.57 -2.65 6.13
CA PHE A 137 -10.86 -2.11 6.53
C PHE A 137 -11.33 -2.77 7.82
N LYS A 138 -11.52 -1.96 8.87
CA LYS A 138 -12.20 -2.38 10.08
C LYS A 138 -13.70 -2.43 9.80
N ILE A 139 -14.33 -3.58 10.01
CA ILE A 139 -15.75 -3.79 9.73
C ILE A 139 -16.42 -4.37 10.97
N ALA A 140 -17.41 -3.65 11.49
CA ALA A 140 -18.19 -4.09 12.65
C ALA A 140 -19.31 -5.06 12.21
N ASP A 141 -18.92 -6.27 11.78
CA ASP A 141 -19.85 -7.34 11.41
C ASP A 141 -19.49 -8.63 12.13
N LYS A 142 -20.39 -9.11 13.00
CA LYS A 142 -20.18 -10.32 13.80
C LYS A 142 -19.93 -11.56 12.95
N ARG A 143 -20.43 -11.61 11.72
CA ARG A 143 -20.24 -12.73 10.80
C ARG A 143 -18.78 -12.92 10.38
N LEU A 144 -17.96 -11.88 10.48
CA LEU A 144 -16.54 -11.95 10.12
C LEU A 144 -15.67 -12.56 11.23
N ALA A 145 -16.12 -12.53 12.49
CA ALA A 145 -15.35 -13.03 13.62
C ALA A 145 -15.02 -14.53 13.46
N ASP A 146 -16.04 -15.33 13.11
CA ASP A 146 -15.91 -16.78 12.92
C ASP A 146 -15.21 -17.15 11.60
N LEU A 147 -14.97 -16.17 10.73
CA LEU A 147 -14.30 -16.34 9.43
C LEU A 147 -12.86 -15.82 9.43
N SER A 148 -12.33 -15.39 10.58
CA SER A 148 -10.95 -14.91 10.66
C SER A 148 -9.95 -15.97 10.17
N GLY A 149 -9.08 -15.59 9.24
CA GLY A 149 -8.10 -16.48 8.60
C GLY A 149 -8.57 -17.07 7.28
N VAL A 150 -9.86 -16.99 6.95
CA VAL A 150 -10.36 -17.40 5.63
C VAL A 150 -9.81 -16.48 4.55
N SER A 151 -9.17 -17.09 3.54
CA SER A 151 -8.63 -16.38 2.39
C SER A 151 -9.42 -16.75 1.13
N PHE A 152 -9.61 -15.75 0.28
CA PHE A 152 -10.21 -15.90 -1.04
C PHE A 152 -9.15 -15.51 -2.06
N THR A 153 -8.86 -16.39 -3.01
CA THR A 153 -7.89 -16.12 -4.09
C THR A 153 -8.38 -15.00 -5.01
N ARG A 154 -9.70 -14.87 -5.16
CA ARG A 154 -10.30 -13.88 -6.05
C ARG A 154 -11.70 -13.47 -5.60
N VAL A 155 -11.86 -12.19 -5.30
CA VAL A 155 -13.15 -11.53 -5.07
C VAL A 155 -13.18 -10.22 -5.84
N THR A 156 -14.38 -9.70 -6.12
CA THR A 156 -14.55 -8.32 -6.58
C THR A 156 -15.14 -7.49 -5.44
N ALA A 157 -14.43 -6.45 -5.02
CA ALA A 157 -14.88 -5.55 -3.97
C ALA A 157 -15.09 -4.14 -4.52
N LYS A 158 -16.20 -3.51 -4.13
CA LYS A 158 -16.58 -2.16 -4.53
C LYS A 158 -16.82 -1.30 -3.29
N LEU A 159 -16.13 -0.17 -3.22
CA LEU A 159 -16.33 0.83 -2.18
C LEU A 159 -17.41 1.82 -2.63
N MET A 160 -18.45 1.96 -1.83
CA MET A 160 -19.54 2.92 -2.01
C MET A 160 -19.44 3.98 -0.92
N LEU A 161 -19.32 5.23 -1.33
CA LEU A 161 -19.22 6.40 -0.47
C LEU A 161 -20.40 7.32 -0.78
N ASP A 162 -20.98 7.92 0.25
CA ASP A 162 -22.13 8.80 0.11
C ASP A 162 -21.65 10.17 -0.41
N GLY A 163 -22.30 10.72 -1.44
CA GLY A 163 -21.96 12.07 -1.95
C GLY A 163 -20.83 12.14 -2.98
N ILE A 164 -20.32 11.01 -3.48
CA ILE A 164 -19.45 11.00 -4.66
C ILE A 164 -20.22 11.56 -5.88
N GLN A 165 -19.72 12.67 -6.42
CA GLN A 165 -20.08 13.12 -7.77
C GLN A 165 -19.76 11.96 -8.75
N LYS A 166 -20.66 11.69 -9.72
CA LYS A 166 -20.53 10.65 -10.76
C LYS A 166 -19.19 10.64 -11.56
N SER A 167 -18.28 11.56 -11.28
CA SER A 167 -16.96 11.73 -11.91
C SER A 167 -15.80 11.03 -11.17
N ALA A 168 -15.97 10.51 -9.94
CA ALA A 168 -14.91 9.73 -9.32
C ALA A 168 -14.76 8.36 -10.03
N PRO A 169 -13.52 7.88 -10.25
CA PRO A 169 -13.31 6.56 -10.82
C PRO A 169 -14.01 5.51 -9.96
N GLU A 170 -14.63 4.53 -10.61
CA GLU A 170 -15.32 3.44 -9.91
C GLU A 170 -14.31 2.74 -8.98
N LEU A 171 -14.52 2.84 -7.67
CA LEU A 171 -13.65 2.24 -6.66
C LEU A 171 -13.96 0.76 -6.54
N THR A 172 -13.62 0.02 -7.60
CA THR A 172 -13.78 -1.42 -7.72
C THR A 172 -12.42 -2.06 -7.95
N GLN A 173 -12.16 -3.14 -7.22
CA GLN A 173 -10.94 -3.92 -7.33
C GLN A 173 -11.27 -5.40 -7.33
N THR A 174 -10.50 -6.17 -8.08
CA THR A 174 -10.59 -7.63 -8.11
C THR A 174 -9.25 -8.23 -7.71
N GLY A 175 -9.28 -9.26 -6.86
CA GLY A 175 -8.09 -10.02 -6.48
C GLY A 175 -8.21 -10.67 -5.10
N PRO A 176 -7.08 -11.07 -4.49
CA PRO A 176 -7.11 -11.81 -3.24
C PRO A 176 -7.61 -10.96 -2.06
N MET A 177 -8.33 -11.61 -1.15
CA MET A 177 -8.86 -11.02 0.07
C MET A 177 -8.63 -11.95 1.26
N LEU A 178 -8.37 -11.36 2.43
CA LEU A 178 -8.23 -12.07 3.69
C LEU A 178 -9.27 -11.54 4.68
N VAL A 179 -10.02 -12.43 5.31
CA VAL A 179 -10.85 -12.10 6.46
C VAL A 179 -9.98 -12.12 7.71
N THR A 180 -10.10 -11.08 8.54
CA THR A 180 -9.35 -10.92 9.78
C THR A 180 -10.34 -10.75 10.94
N HIS A 181 -9.86 -10.94 12.17
CA HIS A 181 -10.67 -10.80 13.37
C HIS A 181 -11.27 -9.39 13.61
N TRP A 182 -10.86 -8.37 12.85
CA TRP A 182 -11.42 -7.00 12.95
C TRP A 182 -12.03 -6.48 11.64
N GLY A 183 -12.04 -7.27 10.56
CA GLY A 183 -12.55 -6.85 9.27
C GLY A 183 -11.84 -7.51 8.09
N LEU A 184 -11.54 -6.77 7.03
CA LEU A 184 -11.02 -7.31 5.78
C LEU A 184 -9.64 -6.74 5.43
N SER A 185 -8.81 -7.58 4.84
CA SER A 185 -7.44 -7.31 4.40
C SER A 185 -7.20 -7.95 3.03
N GLY A 186 -5.94 -8.01 2.62
CA GLY A 186 -5.49 -8.57 1.35
C GLY A 186 -5.39 -7.53 0.22
N PRO A 187 -4.74 -7.87 -0.89
CA PRO A 187 -4.43 -6.95 -1.98
C PRO A 187 -5.64 -6.17 -2.52
N VAL A 188 -6.84 -6.76 -2.53
CA VAL A 188 -8.05 -6.06 -3.00
C VAL A 188 -8.42 -4.89 -2.08
N VAL A 189 -8.38 -5.10 -0.75
CA VAL A 189 -8.71 -4.09 0.25
C VAL A 189 -7.64 -3.02 0.32
N LEU A 190 -6.36 -3.43 0.31
CA LEU A 190 -5.24 -2.49 0.34
C LEU A 190 -5.27 -1.56 -0.87
N ARG A 191 -5.54 -2.10 -2.07
CA ARG A 191 -5.71 -1.28 -3.29
C ARG A 191 -6.91 -0.34 -3.18
N LEU A 192 -8.08 -0.81 -2.72
CA LEU A 192 -9.24 0.07 -2.52
C LEU A 192 -8.93 1.22 -1.57
N SER A 193 -8.28 0.93 -0.43
CA SER A 193 -7.87 1.95 0.54
C SER A 193 -6.88 2.96 -0.05
N ALA A 194 -6.02 2.51 -0.97
CA ALA A 194 -5.09 3.40 -1.66
C ALA A 194 -5.84 4.26 -2.67
N TRP A 195 -6.67 3.69 -3.53
CA TRP A 195 -7.39 4.46 -4.54
C TRP A 195 -8.37 5.46 -3.89
N GLY A 196 -9.17 5.02 -2.93
CA GLY A 196 -10.15 5.84 -2.21
C GLY A 196 -9.62 6.59 -0.99
N ALA A 197 -8.29 6.73 -0.83
CA ALA A 197 -7.68 7.28 0.39
C ALA A 197 -8.20 8.67 0.77
N ARG A 198 -8.45 9.54 -0.21
CA ARG A 198 -8.88 10.93 0.02
C ARG A 198 -10.35 11.01 0.34
N GLU A 199 -11.14 10.23 -0.36
CA GLU A 199 -12.58 10.14 -0.22
C GLU A 199 -12.93 9.49 1.12
N LEU A 200 -12.27 8.39 1.49
CA LEU A 200 -12.37 7.78 2.81
C LEU A 200 -11.98 8.76 3.92
N TYR A 201 -10.94 9.57 3.72
CA TYR A 201 -10.56 10.59 4.70
C TYR A 201 -11.64 11.67 4.87
N GLN A 202 -12.22 12.14 3.76
CA GLN A 202 -13.31 13.12 3.78
C GLN A 202 -14.54 12.60 4.52
N ASP A 203 -14.90 11.34 4.31
CA ASP A 203 -16.06 10.69 4.93
C ASP A 203 -15.74 10.07 6.30
N LYS A 204 -14.62 10.47 6.93
CA LYS A 204 -14.22 9.99 8.27
C LYS A 204 -14.18 8.45 8.36
N TYR A 205 -13.75 7.83 7.27
CA TYR A 205 -13.63 6.38 7.08
C TYR A 205 -14.95 5.62 7.25
N GLN A 206 -16.08 6.28 6.97
CA GLN A 206 -17.39 5.64 6.89
C GLN A 206 -17.72 5.38 5.41
N ALA A 207 -17.85 4.10 5.05
CA ALA A 207 -18.15 3.69 3.69
C ALA A 207 -18.87 2.34 3.69
N LYS A 208 -19.67 2.08 2.67
CA LYS A 208 -20.26 0.76 2.43
C LYS A 208 -19.35 -0.03 1.49
N LEU A 209 -18.97 -1.22 1.91
CA LEU A 209 -18.23 -2.16 1.08
C LEU A 209 -19.18 -3.23 0.54
N VAL A 210 -19.18 -3.43 -0.77
CA VAL A 210 -19.87 -4.54 -1.43
C VAL A 210 -18.81 -5.53 -1.89
N VAL A 211 -18.97 -6.80 -1.53
CA VAL A 211 -18.04 -7.87 -1.92
C VAL A 211 -18.81 -8.96 -2.66
N ASP A 212 -18.37 -9.24 -3.88
CA ASP A 212 -18.73 -10.42 -4.64
C ASP A 212 -17.63 -11.47 -4.45
N PHE A 213 -18.00 -12.56 -3.76
CA PHE A 213 -17.09 -13.65 -3.41
C PHE A 213 -16.86 -14.65 -4.54
N ILE A 214 -17.68 -14.62 -5.59
CA ILE A 214 -17.64 -15.56 -6.71
C ILE A 214 -17.82 -14.83 -8.05
N PRO A 215 -16.96 -13.83 -8.35
CA PRO A 215 -17.16 -12.91 -9.46
C PRO A 215 -17.08 -13.56 -10.85
N ASP A 216 -16.58 -14.79 -10.93
CA ASP A 216 -16.43 -15.54 -12.17
C ASP A 216 -17.63 -16.44 -12.48
N ILE A 217 -18.63 -16.50 -11.59
CA ILE A 217 -19.85 -17.30 -11.77
C ILE A 217 -21.05 -16.36 -11.84
N HIS A 218 -21.81 -16.43 -12.93
CA HIS A 218 -23.03 -15.64 -13.04
C HIS A 218 -24.09 -16.10 -12.03
N ILE A 219 -24.87 -15.16 -11.49
CA ILE A 219 -25.83 -15.43 -10.40
C ILE A 219 -26.82 -16.57 -10.71
N GLU A 220 -27.24 -16.71 -11.97
CA GLU A 220 -28.14 -17.79 -12.39
C GLU A 220 -27.48 -19.17 -12.36
N ASP A 221 -26.17 -19.25 -12.65
CA ASP A 221 -25.42 -20.50 -12.54
C ASP A 221 -25.21 -20.89 -11.08
N VAL A 222 -24.96 -19.92 -10.21
CA VAL A 222 -24.89 -20.13 -8.75
C VAL A 222 -26.20 -20.71 -8.24
N LYS A 223 -27.34 -20.11 -8.61
CA LYS A 223 -28.66 -20.61 -8.24
C LYS A 223 -28.85 -22.05 -8.72
N ARG A 224 -28.50 -22.34 -9.97
CA ARG A 224 -28.60 -23.70 -10.54
C ARG A 224 -27.77 -24.71 -9.75
N ILE A 225 -26.51 -24.39 -9.43
CA ILE A 225 -25.62 -25.25 -8.62
C ILE A 225 -26.25 -25.52 -7.25
N LEU A 226 -26.76 -24.49 -6.58
CA LEU A 226 -27.39 -24.62 -5.27
C LEU A 226 -28.67 -25.47 -5.31
N PHE A 227 -29.52 -25.30 -6.34
CA PHE A 227 -30.72 -26.13 -6.51
C PHE A 227 -30.36 -27.60 -6.78
N GLN A 228 -29.39 -27.86 -7.66
CA GLN A 228 -28.91 -29.23 -7.91
C GLN A 228 -28.36 -29.87 -6.64
N HIS A 229 -27.60 -29.12 -5.84
CA HIS A 229 -27.04 -29.63 -4.59
C HIS A 229 -28.12 -29.91 -3.54
N LYS A 230 -29.14 -29.05 -3.46
CA LYS A 230 -30.32 -29.27 -2.60
C LYS A 230 -31.06 -30.55 -2.97
N ASP A 231 -31.27 -30.79 -4.26
CA ASP A 231 -31.99 -31.96 -4.75
C ASP A 231 -31.20 -33.26 -4.53
N GLN A 232 -29.87 -33.21 -4.66
CA GLN A 232 -28.96 -34.33 -4.44
C GLN A 232 -28.77 -34.67 -2.96
N HIS A 233 -28.68 -33.64 -2.11
CA HIS A 233 -28.50 -33.78 -0.67
C HIS A 233 -29.79 -33.46 0.05
N ASN A 234 -30.87 -34.17 -0.29
CA ASN A 234 -32.18 -34.06 0.36
C ASN A 234 -32.08 -34.45 1.85
N ILE A 235 -31.44 -33.59 2.65
CA ILE A 235 -31.45 -33.60 4.09
C ILE A 235 -32.90 -33.30 4.43
N LEU A 236 -33.58 -34.32 4.96
CA LEU A 236 -34.80 -34.16 5.74
C LEU A 236 -34.51 -33.15 6.86
N PHE A 237 -34.60 -31.86 6.55
CA PHE A 237 -34.93 -30.86 7.54
C PHE A 237 -36.37 -31.19 7.95
N TYR A 238 -36.51 -32.02 8.98
CA TYR A 238 -37.73 -32.08 9.76
C TYR A 238 -37.99 -30.66 10.26
N LEU A 239 -38.86 -29.94 9.55
CA LEU A 239 -39.56 -28.78 10.04
C LEU A 239 -40.51 -29.23 11.16
N SER A 240 -39.94 -29.59 12.31
CA SER A 240 -40.66 -29.69 13.57
C SER A 240 -39.97 -28.74 14.54
N CYS A 241 -40.42 -27.47 14.50
CA CYS A 241 -40.41 -26.49 15.59
C CYS A 241 -40.34 -25.06 15.02
N TRP A 242 -41.31 -24.68 14.19
CA TRP A 242 -41.89 -23.33 14.28
C TRP A 242 -43.32 -23.51 14.78
N GLY A 243 -43.42 -23.84 16.07
CA GLY A 243 -44.62 -23.57 16.84
C GLY A 243 -44.73 -22.06 16.97
N ALA A 244 -45.93 -21.55 16.67
CA ALA A 244 -46.32 -20.16 16.75
C ALA A 244 -45.79 -19.46 18.01
N LEU A 245 -45.19 -18.29 17.81
CA LEU A 245 -45.24 -17.21 18.78
C LEU A 245 -45.84 -16.01 18.08
N THR A 246 -47.10 -15.76 18.43
CA THR A 246 -47.76 -14.45 18.37
C THR A 246 -46.94 -13.39 19.10
#